data_AF-A0A1M4MJ54-F1
#
_entry.id   AF-A0A1M4MJ54-F1
#
_cell.length_a   1.000
_cell.length_b   1.000
_cell.length_c   1.000
_cell.angle_alpha   90.00
_cell.angle_beta   90.00
_cell.angle_gamma   90.00
#
_symmetry.space_group_name_H-M   'P 1'
#
loop_
_entity.id
_entity.type
_entity.pdbx_description
1 polymer ?
#
loop_
_entity_poly.entity_id
_entity_poly.type
_entity_poly.pdbx_seq_one_letter_code
_entity_poly.pdbx_strand_id
1 'polypeptide(L)'
;MNVRRFAGIAAALVIAACICGTAAAQQTGIDDIGTVAAGETVAIGGTTNLAPGNRLLIKVTPVGFGPGNASVQGGTSGTAVVEEGNNTANTWSFDVDTTGFEPGEYSVTVEWVEGDATASTTFTVVEAAPATPTPTATPAATTPPTTMASPTPTAAGSVLPAAALAAGLAGYLVRRR
;
A
#
# COMPACT_ATOMS: atom_id res chain seq x y z
N MET A 1 -35.40 -6.97 -65.68
CA MET A 1 -35.30 -7.51 -64.31
C MET A 1 -33.95 -8.20 -64.17
N ASN A 2 -33.05 -8.04 -63.20
CA ASN A 2 -33.02 -7.29 -61.94
C ASN A 2 -31.55 -7.17 -61.45
N VAL A 3 -30.56 -6.98 -62.33
CA VAL A 3 -29.13 -6.98 -61.93
C VAL A 3 -28.80 -5.85 -60.94
N ARG A 4 -29.43 -4.67 -61.09
CA ARG A 4 -29.29 -3.55 -60.14
C ARG A 4 -29.93 -3.80 -58.78
N ARG A 5 -30.90 -4.72 -58.67
CA ARG A 5 -31.53 -5.10 -57.39
C ARG A 5 -30.70 -6.14 -56.62
N PHE A 6 -30.00 -7.04 -57.33
CA PHE A 6 -29.12 -8.01 -56.68
C PHE A 6 -27.81 -7.40 -56.16
N ALA A 7 -27.25 -6.40 -56.85
CA ALA A 7 -26.07 -5.68 -56.36
C ALA A 7 -26.33 -4.93 -55.04
N GLY A 8 -27.52 -4.34 -54.88
CA GLY A 8 -27.92 -3.66 -53.64
C GLY A 8 -28.14 -4.61 -52.46
N ILE A 9 -28.67 -5.81 -52.71
CA ILE A 9 -28.89 -6.84 -51.67
C ILE A 9 -27.57 -7.51 -51.28
N ALA A 10 -26.67 -7.77 -52.24
CA ALA A 10 -25.34 -8.29 -51.95
C ALA A 10 -24.47 -7.29 -51.16
N ALA A 11 -24.56 -5.99 -51.47
CA ALA A 11 -23.88 -4.95 -50.68
C ALA A 11 -24.45 -4.83 -49.26
N ALA A 12 -25.76 -4.99 -49.06
CA ALA A 12 -26.38 -4.97 -47.74
C ALA A 12 -26.03 -6.20 -46.87
N LEU A 13 -25.85 -7.38 -47.47
CA LEU A 13 -25.45 -8.60 -46.75
C LEU A 13 -23.97 -8.62 -46.35
N VAL A 14 -23.10 -7.90 -47.06
CA VAL A 14 -21.68 -7.75 -46.69
C VAL A 14 -21.48 -6.76 -45.54
N ILE A 15 -22.38 -5.80 -45.36
CA ILE A 15 -22.34 -4.85 -44.23
C ILE A 15 -22.82 -5.49 -42.91
N ALA A 16 -23.59 -6.58 -42.96
CA ALA A 16 -24.09 -7.28 -41.77
C ALA A 16 -23.09 -8.29 -41.14
N ALA A 17 -21.92 -8.52 -41.76
CA ALA A 17 -21.03 -9.63 -41.39
C ALA A 17 -19.76 -9.23 -40.59
N CYS A 18 -19.51 -7.96 -40.31
CA CYS A 18 -18.25 -7.52 -39.65
C CYS A 18 -18.47 -6.63 -38.44
N ILE A 19 -19.39 -7.01 -37.55
CA ILE A 19 -19.40 -6.52 -36.17
C ILE A 19 -19.35 -7.73 -35.23
N CYS A 20 -18.38 -8.61 -35.45
CA CYS A 20 -17.93 -9.50 -34.38
C CYS A 20 -17.15 -8.61 -33.42
N GLY A 21 -17.86 -8.01 -32.46
CA GLY A 21 -17.22 -7.27 -31.38
C GLY A 21 -16.27 -8.21 -30.67
N THR A 22 -14.97 -7.98 -30.79
CA THR A 22 -13.97 -8.65 -29.98
C THR A 22 -14.14 -8.17 -28.54
N ALA A 23 -15.00 -8.83 -27.77
CA ALA A 23 -14.93 -8.72 -26.32
C ALA A 23 -13.55 -9.25 -25.91
N ALA A 24 -12.75 -8.43 -25.23
CA ALA A 24 -11.51 -8.91 -24.64
C ALA A 24 -11.85 -10.02 -23.65
N ALA A 25 -11.12 -11.14 -23.69
CA ALA A 25 -11.25 -12.19 -22.69
C ALA A 25 -10.95 -11.61 -21.31
N GLN A 26 -11.66 -12.08 -20.29
CA GLN A 26 -11.49 -11.60 -18.92
C GLN A 26 -10.12 -12.06 -18.39
N GLN A 27 -9.33 -11.12 -17.90
CA GLN A 27 -7.94 -11.37 -17.53
C GLN A 27 -7.60 -10.67 -16.21
N THR A 28 -6.86 -11.37 -15.37
CA THR A 28 -6.18 -10.81 -14.20
C THR A 28 -4.73 -11.30 -14.19
N GLY A 29 -3.82 -10.50 -13.66
CA GLY A 29 -2.41 -10.81 -13.49
C GLY A 29 -1.96 -10.43 -12.08
N ILE A 30 -0.84 -10.99 -11.65
CA ILE A 30 -0.19 -10.69 -10.38
C ILE A 30 1.20 -10.15 -10.72
N ASP A 31 1.58 -9.04 -10.10
CA ASP A 31 2.93 -8.48 -10.24
C ASP A 31 3.96 -9.38 -9.53
N ASP A 32 5.23 -9.24 -9.88
CA ASP A 32 6.29 -10.00 -9.20
C ASP A 32 6.40 -9.56 -7.73
N ILE A 33 6.39 -10.53 -6.81
CA ILE A 33 6.40 -10.31 -5.35
C ILE A 33 7.81 -10.49 -4.79
N GLY A 34 8.60 -11.40 -5.37
CA GLY A 34 9.96 -11.69 -4.93
C GLY A 34 10.06 -12.35 -3.55
N THR A 35 10.83 -11.73 -2.65
CA THR A 35 11.15 -12.24 -1.31
C THR A 35 10.62 -11.30 -0.22
N VAL A 36 9.99 -11.86 0.80
CA VAL A 36 9.33 -11.13 1.90
C VAL A 36 9.87 -11.63 3.24
N ALA A 37 10.13 -10.74 4.20
CA ALA A 37 10.52 -11.16 5.54
C ALA A 37 9.28 -11.58 6.36
N ALA A 38 9.40 -12.64 7.16
CA ALA A 38 8.34 -13.07 8.06
C ALA A 38 8.00 -11.96 9.09
N GLY A 39 6.71 -11.77 9.38
CA GLY A 39 6.25 -10.75 10.33
C GLY A 39 6.13 -9.33 9.77
N GLU A 40 6.28 -9.14 8.46
CA GLU A 40 6.01 -7.88 7.78
C GLU A 40 4.68 -7.89 7.03
N THR A 41 4.17 -6.71 6.70
CA THR A 41 3.03 -6.54 5.80
C THR A 41 3.53 -6.23 4.39
N VAL A 42 3.11 -7.04 3.41
CA VAL A 42 3.44 -6.86 1.98
C VAL A 42 2.17 -6.60 1.18
N ALA A 43 2.21 -5.60 0.30
CA ALA A 43 1.13 -5.33 -0.65
C ALA A 43 1.33 -6.17 -1.91
N ILE A 44 0.43 -7.14 -2.15
CA ILE A 44 0.40 -7.91 -3.39
C ILE A 44 -0.52 -7.19 -4.36
N GLY A 45 -0.02 -6.86 -5.54
CA GLY A 45 -0.75 -6.14 -6.56
C GLY A 45 -0.79 -6.85 -7.90
N GLY A 46 -1.58 -6.30 -8.81
CA GLY A 46 -1.62 -6.76 -10.18
C GLY A 46 -2.51 -5.90 -11.06
N THR A 47 -2.56 -6.29 -12.34
CA THR A 47 -3.37 -5.61 -13.36
C THR A 47 -4.50 -6.51 -13.87
N THR A 48 -5.60 -5.91 -14.28
CA THR A 48 -6.77 -6.63 -14.79
C THR A 48 -7.55 -5.77 -15.80
N ASN A 49 -8.31 -6.40 -16.68
CA ASN A 49 -9.28 -5.71 -17.55
C ASN A 49 -10.71 -5.74 -16.99
N LEU A 50 -10.91 -6.30 -15.79
CA LEU A 50 -12.21 -6.28 -15.10
C LEU A 50 -12.58 -4.86 -14.71
N ALA A 51 -13.88 -4.55 -14.70
CA ALA A 51 -14.36 -3.21 -14.37
C ALA A 51 -14.07 -2.85 -12.89
N PRO A 52 -13.82 -1.57 -12.58
CA PRO A 52 -13.69 -1.11 -11.20
C PRO A 52 -14.92 -1.47 -10.36
N GLY A 53 -14.70 -1.83 -9.10
CA GLY A 53 -15.74 -2.29 -8.17
C GLY A 53 -15.96 -3.80 -8.14
N ASN A 54 -15.42 -4.55 -9.11
CA ASN A 54 -15.40 -6.02 -9.04
C ASN A 54 -14.50 -6.51 -7.89
N ARG A 55 -14.81 -7.69 -7.35
CA ARG A 55 -14.09 -8.26 -6.20
C ARG A 55 -13.32 -9.50 -6.60
N LEU A 56 -12.03 -9.50 -6.32
CA LEU A 56 -11.15 -10.64 -6.50
C LEU A 56 -11.01 -11.39 -5.19
N LEU A 57 -11.09 -12.72 -5.22
CA LEU A 57 -10.74 -13.60 -4.11
C LEU A 57 -9.24 -13.87 -4.19
N ILE A 58 -8.52 -13.59 -3.11
CA ILE A 58 -7.08 -13.83 -3.00
C ILE A 58 -6.85 -14.87 -1.94
N LYS A 59 -6.03 -15.86 -2.27
CA LYS A 59 -5.64 -16.93 -1.37
C LYS A 59 -4.12 -17.08 -1.39
N VAL A 60 -3.51 -16.98 -0.24
CA VAL A 60 -2.09 -17.22 0.01
C VAL A 60 -1.96 -18.49 0.81
N THR A 61 -1.29 -19.49 0.25
CA THR A 61 -1.09 -20.79 0.90
C THR A 61 0.35 -21.22 0.84
N PRO A 62 0.89 -21.82 1.91
CA PRO A 62 2.22 -22.42 1.87
C PRO A 62 2.25 -23.54 0.82
N VAL A 63 3.34 -23.61 0.04
CA VAL A 63 3.59 -24.68 -0.92
C VAL A 63 4.12 -25.88 -0.15
N GLY A 64 3.21 -26.52 0.57
CA GLY A 64 3.55 -27.46 1.63
C GLY A 64 3.53 -28.92 1.22
N PHE A 65 3.87 -29.33 -0.01
CA PHE A 65 4.00 -30.76 -0.34
C PHE A 65 5.02 -31.03 -1.46
N GLY A 66 6.21 -31.48 -1.06
CA GLY A 66 7.24 -32.01 -1.95
C GLY A 66 8.27 -32.83 -1.14
N PRO A 67 8.87 -33.89 -1.71
CA PRO A 67 9.88 -34.66 -1.00
C PRO A 67 11.07 -33.77 -0.62
N GLY A 68 11.30 -33.60 0.70
CA GLY A 68 12.38 -32.76 1.24
C GLY A 68 11.94 -31.39 1.78
N ASN A 69 10.68 -30.98 1.56
CA ASN A 69 10.16 -29.73 2.10
C ASN A 69 9.49 -29.97 3.46
N ALA A 70 9.83 -29.17 4.47
CA ALA A 70 9.11 -29.18 5.73
C ALA A 70 7.66 -28.69 5.52
N SER A 71 6.72 -29.18 6.33
CA SER A 71 5.36 -28.64 6.33
C SER A 71 5.41 -27.20 6.84
N VAL A 72 5.31 -26.23 5.92
CA VAL A 72 5.27 -24.80 6.25
C VAL A 72 3.85 -24.46 6.73
N GLN A 73 3.74 -23.86 7.91
CA GLN A 73 2.50 -23.32 8.46
C GLN A 73 2.34 -21.84 8.09
N GLY A 74 1.10 -21.42 7.85
CA GLY A 74 0.75 -20.04 7.55
C GLY A 74 -0.26 -19.92 6.41
N GLY A 75 -0.31 -18.72 5.82
CA GLY A 75 -1.25 -18.39 4.75
C GLY A 75 -2.37 -17.47 5.22
N THR A 76 -3.01 -16.82 4.26
CA THR A 76 -4.13 -15.91 4.50
C THR A 76 -5.04 -15.89 3.28
N SER A 77 -6.26 -15.41 3.43
CA SER A 77 -7.18 -15.23 2.32
C SER A 77 -8.06 -14.01 2.55
N GLY A 78 -8.46 -13.35 1.49
CA GLY A 78 -9.32 -12.18 1.56
C GLY A 78 -9.82 -11.76 0.19
N THR A 79 -10.29 -10.52 0.10
CA THR A 79 -10.77 -9.96 -1.14
C THR A 79 -10.12 -8.61 -1.44
N ALA A 80 -9.78 -8.37 -2.70
CA ALA A 80 -9.36 -7.06 -3.20
C ALA A 80 -10.46 -6.51 -4.12
N VAL A 81 -10.63 -5.19 -4.11
CA VAL A 81 -11.51 -4.51 -5.04
C VAL A 81 -10.67 -4.04 -6.23
N VAL A 82 -11.20 -4.22 -7.44
CA VAL A 82 -10.60 -3.66 -8.64
C VAL A 82 -10.80 -2.15 -8.62
N GLU A 83 -9.70 -1.42 -8.76
CA GLU A 83 -9.65 0.03 -8.83
C GLU A 83 -9.35 0.49 -10.26
N GLU A 84 -9.78 1.70 -10.58
CA GLU A 84 -9.43 2.32 -11.87
C GLU A 84 -7.92 2.50 -11.95
N GLY A 85 -7.31 1.91 -12.97
CA GLY A 85 -5.88 2.00 -13.21
C GLY A 85 -5.56 3.06 -14.25
N ASN A 86 -4.61 2.75 -15.14
CA ASN A 86 -4.28 3.64 -16.25
C ASN A 86 -5.17 3.35 -17.47
N ASN A 87 -4.98 4.08 -18.57
CA ASN A 87 -5.75 3.92 -19.81
C ASN A 87 -5.66 2.51 -20.45
N THR A 88 -4.79 1.64 -19.96
CA THR A 88 -4.52 0.31 -20.52
C THR A 88 -5.06 -0.81 -19.64
N ALA A 89 -5.03 -0.67 -18.32
CA ALA A 89 -5.48 -1.70 -17.38
C ALA A 89 -5.89 -1.13 -16.03
N ASN A 90 -6.86 -1.78 -15.39
CA ASN A 90 -7.24 -1.57 -14.00
C ASN A 90 -6.29 -2.29 -13.05
N THR A 91 -6.29 -1.87 -11.79
CA THR A 91 -5.37 -2.39 -10.76
C THR A 91 -6.12 -2.96 -9.58
N TRP A 92 -5.45 -3.79 -8.80
CA TRP A 92 -5.94 -4.27 -7.51
C TRP A 92 -4.76 -4.45 -6.57
N SER A 93 -5.03 -4.38 -5.26
CA SER A 93 -4.01 -4.61 -4.24
C SER A 93 -4.61 -5.32 -3.01
N PHE A 94 -3.83 -6.19 -2.40
CA PHE A 94 -4.18 -6.95 -1.21
C PHE A 94 -3.00 -6.97 -0.24
N ASP A 95 -3.21 -6.45 0.97
CA ASP A 95 -2.20 -6.48 2.03
C ASP A 95 -2.16 -7.85 2.70
N VAL A 96 -0.99 -8.45 2.74
CA VAL A 96 -0.70 -9.71 3.40
C VAL A 96 0.15 -9.46 4.63
N ASP A 97 -0.43 -9.69 5.80
CA ASP A 97 0.31 -9.78 7.05
C ASP A 97 0.95 -11.17 7.17
N THR A 98 2.28 -11.21 7.10
CA THR A 98 3.06 -12.46 7.22
C THR A 98 3.39 -12.81 8.67
N THR A 99 2.73 -12.19 9.66
CA THR A 99 2.84 -12.56 11.06
C THR A 99 2.42 -14.02 11.26
N GLY A 100 3.34 -14.84 11.76
CA GLY A 100 3.12 -16.27 11.96
C GLY A 100 3.34 -17.14 10.72
N PHE A 101 3.78 -16.57 9.60
CA PHE A 101 4.21 -17.34 8.44
C PHE A 101 5.59 -17.94 8.73
N GLU A 102 5.74 -19.24 8.53
CA GLU A 102 7.06 -19.90 8.59
C GLU A 102 7.86 -19.60 7.30
N PRO A 103 9.20 -19.50 7.37
CA PRO A 103 10.03 -19.35 6.19
C PRO A 103 9.82 -20.50 5.20
N GLY A 104 9.67 -20.16 3.92
CA GLY A 104 9.35 -21.13 2.87
C GLY A 104 8.71 -20.49 1.65
N GLU A 105 8.29 -21.33 0.70
CA GLU A 105 7.60 -20.90 -0.51
C GLU A 105 6.08 -20.85 -0.30
N TYR A 106 5.45 -19.79 -0.80
CA TYR A 106 4.02 -19.56 -0.73
C TYR A 106 3.47 -19.34 -2.14
N SER A 107 2.29 -19.90 -2.40
CA SER A 107 1.53 -19.68 -3.63
C SER A 107 0.39 -18.70 -3.37
N VAL A 108 0.29 -17.71 -4.24
CA VAL A 108 -0.82 -16.76 -4.31
C VAL A 108 -1.71 -17.18 -5.46
N THR A 109 -3.00 -17.27 -5.22
CA THR A 109 -4.03 -17.48 -6.24
C THR A 109 -5.03 -16.34 -6.17
N VAL A 110 -5.38 -15.80 -7.33
CA VAL A 110 -6.34 -14.72 -7.51
C VAL A 110 -7.42 -15.21 -8.44
N GLU A 111 -8.67 -15.11 -8.01
CA GLU A 111 -9.83 -15.58 -8.76
C GLU A 111 -10.91 -14.51 -8.76
N TRP A 112 -11.52 -14.27 -9.92
CA TRP A 112 -12.73 -13.48 -10.00
C TRP A 112 -13.95 -14.38 -9.93
N VAL A 113 -14.72 -14.31 -8.85
CA VAL A 113 -15.77 -15.29 -8.55
C VAL A 113 -17.00 -15.18 -9.47
N GLU A 114 -17.19 -14.05 -10.13
CA GLU A 114 -18.29 -13.84 -11.09
C GLU A 114 -17.93 -14.22 -12.55
N GLY A 115 -16.73 -14.75 -12.81
CA GLY A 115 -16.34 -15.24 -14.13
C GLY A 115 -15.07 -16.09 -14.13
N ASP A 116 -14.31 -16.03 -15.24
CA ASP A 116 -13.23 -17.01 -15.51
C ASP A 116 -11.80 -16.45 -15.32
N ALA A 117 -11.67 -15.20 -14.86
CA ALA A 117 -10.35 -14.58 -14.70
C ALA A 117 -9.63 -15.18 -13.47
N THR A 118 -8.49 -15.83 -13.71
CA THR A 118 -7.64 -16.40 -12.66
C THR A 118 -6.16 -16.12 -12.93
N ALA A 119 -5.37 -16.00 -11.86
CA ALA A 119 -3.92 -15.92 -11.91
C ALA A 119 -3.30 -16.59 -10.68
N SER A 120 -2.07 -17.09 -10.83
CA SER A 120 -1.29 -17.60 -9.70
C SER A 120 0.19 -17.28 -9.87
N THR A 121 0.87 -17.04 -8.75
CA THR A 121 2.31 -16.84 -8.67
C THR A 121 2.83 -17.42 -7.35
N THR A 122 4.14 -17.53 -7.20
CA THR A 122 4.78 -17.91 -5.94
C THR A 122 5.73 -16.82 -5.45
N PHE A 123 5.95 -16.78 -4.13
CA PHE A 123 6.92 -15.92 -3.49
C PHE A 123 7.58 -16.62 -2.31
N THR A 124 8.74 -16.15 -1.88
CA THR A 124 9.49 -16.75 -0.77
C THR A 124 9.39 -15.89 0.47
N VAL A 125 9.04 -16.50 1.60
CA VAL A 125 9.16 -15.90 2.92
C VAL A 125 10.49 -16.31 3.55
N VAL A 126 11.27 -15.33 3.99
CA VAL A 126 12.56 -15.54 4.68
C VAL A 126 12.45 -15.17 6.15
N GLU A 127 13.40 -15.66 6.95
CA GLU A 127 13.49 -15.33 8.37
C GLU A 127 13.67 -13.80 8.56
N ALA A 128 12.95 -13.24 9.54
CA ALA A 128 13.08 -11.84 9.90
C ALA A 128 14.49 -11.56 10.43
N ALA A 129 15.10 -10.46 9.99
CA ALA A 129 16.38 -10.04 10.55
C ALA A 129 16.20 -9.72 12.06
N PRO A 130 17.15 -10.11 12.92
CA PRO A 130 17.07 -9.80 14.34
C PRO A 130 17.04 -8.28 14.54
N ALA A 131 16.05 -7.78 15.28
CA ALA A 131 15.96 -6.38 15.64
C ALA A 131 17.25 -5.96 16.36
N THR A 132 17.95 -4.96 15.81
CA THR A 132 19.07 -4.33 16.53
C THR A 132 18.50 -3.67 17.79
N PRO A 133 18.99 -4.02 19.00
CA PRO A 133 18.47 -3.42 20.22
C PRO A 133 18.70 -1.90 20.16
N THR A 134 17.62 -1.13 20.24
CA THR A 134 17.74 0.32 20.47
C THR A 134 18.43 0.50 21.83
N PRO A 135 19.56 1.22 21.93
CA PRO A 135 20.21 1.43 23.21
C PRO A 135 19.23 2.15 24.13
N THR A 136 18.91 1.51 25.27
CA THR A 136 18.17 2.14 26.37
C THR A 136 18.90 3.43 26.74
N ALA A 137 18.26 4.58 26.53
CA ALA A 137 18.79 5.86 26.97
C ALA A 137 19.03 5.79 28.49
N THR A 138 20.29 5.90 28.90
CA THR A 138 20.66 6.03 30.32
C THR A 138 19.99 7.30 30.87
N PRO A 139 19.28 7.26 32.02
CA PRO A 139 18.74 8.47 32.62
C PRO A 139 19.89 9.45 32.93
N ALA A 140 19.79 10.69 32.43
CA ALA A 140 20.74 11.73 32.75
C ALA A 140 20.72 12.00 34.26
N ALA A 141 21.88 11.88 34.91
CA ALA A 141 22.04 12.25 36.32
C ALA A 141 21.77 13.77 36.47
N THR A 142 20.76 14.12 37.27
CA THR A 142 20.50 15.50 37.66
C THR A 142 21.58 15.95 38.65
N THR A 143 22.45 16.86 38.25
CA THR A 143 23.37 17.54 39.16
C THR A 143 22.60 18.58 40.01
N PRO A 144 22.80 18.63 41.33
CA PRO A 144 22.23 19.69 42.17
C PRO A 144 22.88 21.05 41.85
N PRO A 145 22.14 22.18 41.93
CA PRO A 145 22.66 23.49 41.60
C PRO A 145 23.77 23.91 42.59
N THR A 146 24.91 24.32 42.06
CA THR A 146 25.98 24.96 42.83
C THR A 146 25.68 26.45 43.01
N THR A 147 25.56 26.87 44.28
CA THR A 147 25.45 28.26 44.70
C THR A 147 26.71 29.03 44.29
N MET A 148 26.58 29.97 43.35
CA MET A 148 27.64 30.92 43.02
C MET A 148 27.78 31.95 44.15
N ALA A 149 28.95 31.97 44.79
CA ALA A 149 29.35 33.06 45.68
C ALA A 149 29.68 34.32 44.85
N SER A 150 29.13 35.43 45.33
CA SER A 150 29.22 36.79 44.78
C SER A 150 30.65 37.36 44.84
N PRO A 151 31.15 38.01 43.77
CA PRO A 151 32.22 38.99 43.89
C PRO A 151 31.64 40.39 44.12
N THR A 152 32.20 41.05 45.14
CA THR A 152 32.03 42.43 45.61
C THR A 152 32.05 43.50 44.50
N PRO A 153 31.16 44.51 44.52
CA PRO A 153 31.25 45.68 43.66
C PRO A 153 32.16 46.77 44.25
N THR A 154 33.19 47.18 43.51
CA THR A 154 33.92 48.45 43.75
C THR A 154 33.46 49.49 42.74
N ALA A 155 32.95 50.60 43.25
CA ALA A 155 32.32 51.69 42.52
C ALA A 155 33.31 52.58 41.74
N ALA A 156 32.87 53.10 40.59
CA ALA A 156 32.97 54.52 40.19
C ALA A 156 32.47 54.71 38.73
N GLY A 157 31.54 55.64 38.51
CA GLY A 157 31.22 56.14 37.17
C GLY A 157 29.75 56.45 36.91
N SER A 158 29.28 57.56 37.46
CA SER A 158 27.96 58.17 37.25
C SER A 158 27.63 58.48 35.79
N VAL A 159 26.41 58.16 35.30
CA VAL A 159 25.39 59.13 34.84
C VAL A 159 24.06 58.42 34.47
N LEU A 160 22.98 58.90 35.07
CA LEU A 160 21.55 58.68 34.76
C LEU A 160 21.10 59.55 33.54
N PRO A 161 19.84 59.54 33.03
CA PRO A 161 18.67 58.65 33.24
C PRO A 161 17.82 58.30 31.97
N ALA A 162 16.81 57.45 32.19
CA ALA A 162 15.41 57.49 31.69
C ALA A 162 15.02 57.10 30.24
N ALA A 163 14.22 56.03 30.13
CA ALA A 163 12.84 56.01 29.58
C ALA A 163 12.27 54.57 29.71
N ALA A 164 11.31 54.33 30.62
CA ALA A 164 9.86 54.23 30.35
C ALA A 164 9.48 53.01 29.48
N LEU A 165 9.03 51.87 30.05
CA LEU A 165 7.67 51.56 30.56
C LEU A 165 6.61 51.49 29.44
N ALA A 166 6.15 50.28 29.10
CA ALA A 166 4.75 50.01 28.75
C ALA A 166 4.48 48.50 28.60
N ALA A 167 3.67 47.98 29.52
CA ALA A 167 2.93 46.74 29.38
C ALA A 167 1.63 46.98 28.58
N GLY A 168 1.12 45.95 27.90
CA GLY A 168 -0.25 45.86 27.36
C GLY A 168 -0.59 44.38 27.19
N LEU A 169 -1.34 43.69 28.06
CA LEU A 169 -2.79 43.71 28.36
C LEU A 169 -3.71 43.29 27.19
N ALA A 170 -4.17 42.04 27.29
CA ALA A 170 -5.50 41.45 27.04
C ALA A 170 -6.35 41.73 25.78
N GLY A 171 -7.00 40.65 25.33
CA GLY A 171 -8.27 40.60 24.59
C GLY A 171 -8.46 39.16 24.07
N TYR A 172 -9.22 38.26 24.70
CA TYR A 172 -10.66 38.16 24.91
C TYR A 172 -11.52 38.21 23.63
N LEU A 173 -12.11 37.04 23.33
CA LEU A 173 -13.26 36.72 22.46
C LEU A 173 -13.14 36.97 20.94
N VAL A 174 -13.58 35.98 20.16
CA VAL A 174 -14.99 35.87 19.71
C VAL A 174 -15.26 34.50 19.08
N ARG A 175 -16.47 34.01 19.36
CA ARG A 175 -17.11 32.79 18.88
C ARG A 175 -18.09 33.16 17.75
N ARG A 176 -18.34 32.20 16.84
CA ARG A 176 -19.29 32.18 15.69
C ARG A 176 -18.66 32.68 14.38
N ARG A 177 -18.77 31.97 13.26
CA ARG A 177 -19.85 31.10 12.78
C ARG A 177 -19.40 29.68 12.46
#